data_AF-A0A1G2KVG4-F1
#
_entry.id   AF-A0A1G2KVG4-F1
#
_cell.length_a   1.000
_cell.length_b   1.000
_cell.length_c   1.000
_cell.angle_alpha   90.00
_cell.angle_beta   90.00
_cell.angle_gamma   90.00
#
_symmetry.space_group_name_H-M   'P 1'
#
loop_
_entity.id
_entity.type
_entity.pdbx_description
1 polymer ?
#
loop_
_entity_poly.entity_id
_entity_poly.type
_entity_poly.pdbx_seq_one_letter_code
_entity_poly.pdbx_strand_id
1 'polypeptide(L)'
;MAIADITNYILTHKSQYSLDALVEELRRAGYPEAEIQQAMTQERAGGVPDTQFSAPSFWMKAGQWLLGLVGGVALILLSCWLLFFVRLPFSFFRISGSGFIQILFFSLLSLVVPVAVYISMRKRSPYVARGFLSAVVLVFGILVLLMFVFLFIFGGRMGYII
;
A
#
# COMPACT_ATOMS: atom_id res chain seq x y z
N MET A 1 -12.50 28.07 -22.10
CA MET A 1 -11.31 27.60 -21.34
C MET A 1 -11.13 28.40 -20.06
N ALA A 2 -11.12 29.74 -20.13
CA ALA A 2 -10.92 30.63 -18.97
C ALA A 2 -11.85 30.39 -17.77
N ILE A 3 -13.15 30.13 -17.98
CA ILE A 3 -14.11 29.86 -16.88
C ILE A 3 -13.72 28.61 -16.06
N ALA A 4 -13.21 27.56 -16.71
CA ALA A 4 -12.79 26.33 -16.02
C ALA A 4 -11.54 26.56 -15.15
N ASP A 5 -10.63 27.43 -15.60
CA ASP A 5 -9.44 27.81 -14.86
C ASP A 5 -9.80 28.66 -13.63
N ILE A 6 -10.72 29.62 -13.79
CA ILE A 6 -11.28 30.43 -12.70
C ILE A 6 -11.94 29.53 -11.65
N THR A 7 -12.78 28.58 -12.06
CA THR A 7 -13.46 27.66 -11.15
C THR A 7 -12.47 26.74 -10.42
N ASN A 8 -11.45 26.21 -11.11
CA ASN A 8 -10.40 25.42 -10.46
C ASN A 8 -9.59 26.23 -9.46
N TYR A 9 -9.28 27.50 -9.78
CA TYR A 9 -8.55 28.39 -8.90
C TYR A 9 -9.32 28.65 -7.60
N ILE A 10 -10.63 28.97 -7.72
CA ILE A 10 -11.53 29.16 -6.57
C ILE A 10 -11.62 27.88 -5.74
N LEU A 11 -11.84 26.72 -6.36
CA LEU A 11 -11.96 25.44 -5.64
C LEU A 11 -10.68 25.04 -4.88
N THR A 12 -9.51 25.38 -5.43
CA THR A 12 -8.22 25.04 -4.82
C THR A 12 -7.93 25.92 -3.61
N HIS A 13 -8.37 27.19 -3.63
CA HIS A 13 -7.99 28.19 -2.63
C HIS A 13 -9.13 28.61 -1.68
N LYS A 14 -10.38 28.13 -1.89
CA LYS A 14 -11.54 28.45 -1.03
C LYS A 14 -11.40 28.03 0.44
N SER A 15 -10.48 27.11 0.75
CA SER A 15 -10.20 26.70 2.14
C SER A 15 -9.24 27.64 2.86
N GLN A 16 -8.52 28.49 2.10
CA GLN A 16 -7.47 29.37 2.60
C GLN A 16 -7.90 30.85 2.60
N TYR A 17 -8.73 31.25 1.64
CA TYR A 17 -9.16 32.64 1.45
C TYR A 17 -10.67 32.74 1.34
N SER A 18 -11.23 33.90 1.73
CA SER A 18 -12.63 34.20 1.51
C SER A 18 -12.92 34.34 0.01
N LEU A 19 -14.15 34.03 -0.39
CA LEU A 19 -14.57 34.06 -1.79
C LEU A 19 -14.43 35.47 -2.40
N ASP A 20 -14.67 36.52 -1.61
CA ASP A 20 -14.47 37.91 -2.02
C ASP A 20 -13.01 38.25 -2.30
N ALA A 21 -12.07 37.70 -1.51
CA ALA A 21 -10.64 37.91 -1.72
C ALA A 21 -10.15 37.23 -3.02
N LEU A 22 -10.67 36.02 -3.30
CA LEU A 22 -10.35 35.28 -4.52
C LEU A 22 -10.89 35.97 -5.78
N VAL A 23 -12.10 36.51 -5.70
CA VAL A 23 -12.71 37.29 -6.79
C VAL A 23 -11.92 38.55 -7.09
N GLU A 24 -11.46 39.26 -6.04
CA GLU A 24 -10.64 40.45 -6.20
C GLU A 24 -9.25 40.14 -6.79
N GLU A 25 -8.67 38.99 -6.45
CA GLU A 25 -7.41 38.51 -7.03
C GLU A 25 -7.57 38.15 -8.52
N LEU A 26 -8.67 37.49 -8.88
CA LEU A 26 -9.03 37.21 -10.28
C LEU A 26 -9.28 38.48 -11.09
N ARG A 27 -9.91 39.50 -10.48
CA ARG A 27 -10.08 40.81 -11.11
C ARG A 27 -8.73 41.48 -11.36
N ARG A 28 -7.80 41.43 -10.39
CA ARG A 28 -6.44 41.98 -10.54
C ARG A 28 -5.60 41.24 -11.58
N ALA A 29 -5.83 39.93 -11.74
CA ALA A 29 -5.21 39.12 -12.78
C ALA A 29 -5.75 39.42 -14.20
N GLY A 30 -6.77 40.28 -14.33
CA GLY A 30 -7.30 40.73 -15.61
C GLY A 30 -8.40 39.84 -16.19
N TYR A 31 -9.00 38.96 -15.38
CA TYR A 31 -10.11 38.13 -15.85
C TYR A 31 -11.39 38.97 -16.04
N PRO A 32 -12.18 38.71 -17.10
CA PRO A 32 -13.41 39.46 -17.35
C PRO A 32 -14.46 39.23 -16.25
N GLU A 33 -15.10 40.30 -15.76
CA GLU A 33 -16.10 40.18 -14.69
C GLU A 33 -17.28 39.26 -15.05
N ALA A 34 -17.66 39.22 -16.34
CA ALA A 34 -18.71 38.32 -16.82
C ALA A 34 -18.35 36.83 -16.64
N GLU A 35 -17.08 36.47 -16.80
CA GLU A 35 -16.60 35.09 -16.63
C GLU A 35 -16.52 34.70 -15.14
N ILE A 36 -16.10 35.64 -14.29
CA ILE A 36 -16.07 35.45 -12.83
C ILE A 36 -17.50 35.28 -12.28
N GLN A 37 -18.46 36.10 -12.73
CA GLN A 37 -19.86 35.97 -12.36
C GLN A 37 -20.49 34.66 -12.84
N GLN A 38 -20.15 34.21 -14.06
CA GLN A 38 -20.60 32.91 -14.56
C GLN A 38 -20.01 31.75 -13.75
N ALA A 39 -18.73 31.80 -13.38
CA ALA A 39 -18.10 30.79 -12.53
C ALA A 39 -18.72 30.73 -11.13
N MET A 40 -18.97 31.89 -10.50
CA MET A 40 -19.67 31.95 -9.20
C MET A 40 -21.10 31.44 -9.29
N THR A 41 -21.80 31.72 -10.39
CA THR A 41 -23.17 31.22 -10.62
C THR A 41 -23.17 29.69 -10.81
N GLN A 42 -22.17 29.13 -11.49
CA GLN A 42 -22.00 27.68 -11.61
C GLN A 42 -21.67 26.99 -10.28
N GLU A 43 -20.81 27.60 -9.45
CA GLU A 43 -20.53 27.10 -8.11
C GLU A 43 -21.79 27.15 -7.22
N ARG A 44 -22.52 28.27 -7.26
CA ARG A 44 -23.72 28.49 -6.43
C ARG A 44 -24.93 27.68 -6.90
N ALA A 45 -25.01 27.37 -8.19
CA ALA A 45 -26.03 26.49 -8.76
C ALA A 45 -25.76 25.00 -8.51
N GLY A 46 -24.69 24.64 -7.79
CA GLY A 46 -24.31 23.23 -7.56
C GLY A 46 -23.97 22.48 -8.85
N GLY A 47 -23.69 23.22 -9.93
CA GLY A 47 -23.55 22.72 -11.29
C GLY A 47 -22.14 22.92 -11.82
N VAL A 48 -21.13 22.62 -11.01
CA VAL A 48 -19.87 22.17 -11.59
C VAL A 48 -20.18 20.77 -12.09
N PRO A 49 -20.02 20.43 -13.39
CA PRO A 49 -20.10 19.03 -13.79
C PRO A 49 -19.12 18.32 -12.87
N ASP A 50 -19.64 17.39 -12.06
CA ASP A 50 -18.81 16.47 -11.32
C ASP A 50 -17.73 16.03 -12.29
N THR A 51 -16.51 16.53 -12.15
CA THR A 51 -15.35 15.77 -12.57
C THR A 51 -15.60 14.48 -11.84
N GLN A 52 -16.08 13.47 -12.57
CA GLN A 52 -16.39 12.17 -12.03
C GLN A 52 -15.08 11.69 -11.44
N PHE A 53 -14.83 12.03 -10.18
CA PHE A 53 -14.15 11.18 -9.24
C PHE A 53 -15.08 9.98 -9.16
N SER A 54 -15.05 9.18 -10.23
CA SER A 54 -15.63 7.86 -10.29
C SER A 54 -14.99 7.19 -9.10
N ALA A 55 -15.75 7.11 -8.00
CA ALA A 55 -15.30 6.45 -6.80
C ALA A 55 -14.72 5.12 -7.28
N PRO A 56 -13.44 4.82 -6.99
CA PRO A 56 -12.74 3.75 -7.68
C PRO A 56 -13.61 2.51 -7.62
N SER A 57 -13.95 2.00 -8.81
CA SER A 57 -14.95 0.95 -8.93
C SER A 57 -14.56 -0.23 -8.04
N PHE A 58 -15.54 -0.99 -7.55
CA PHE A 58 -15.28 -2.14 -6.69
C PHE A 58 -14.20 -3.06 -7.30
N TRP A 59 -14.24 -3.24 -8.62
CA TRP A 59 -13.25 -3.98 -9.41
C TRP A 59 -11.84 -3.37 -9.37
N MET A 60 -11.72 -2.05 -9.39
CA MET A 60 -10.43 -1.36 -9.31
C MET A 60 -9.83 -1.48 -7.90
N LYS A 61 -10.65 -1.45 -6.85
CA LYS A 61 -10.23 -1.73 -5.46
C LYS A 61 -9.80 -3.19 -5.29
N ALA A 62 -10.57 -4.13 -5.84
CA ALA A 62 -10.25 -5.55 -5.82
C ALA A 62 -8.96 -5.85 -6.59
N GLY A 63 -8.75 -5.22 -7.76
CA GLY A 63 -7.53 -5.35 -8.55
C GLY A 63 -6.29 -4.81 -7.82
N GLN A 64 -6.39 -3.66 -7.16
CA GLN A 64 -5.31 -3.11 -6.33
C GLN A 64 -4.99 -4.01 -5.12
N TRP A 65 -6.02 -4.59 -4.49
CA TRP A 65 -5.83 -5.57 -3.43
C TRP A 65 -5.13 -6.84 -3.94
N LEU A 66 -5.55 -7.37 -5.09
CA LEU A 66 -4.97 -8.55 -5.71
C LEU A 66 -3.51 -8.32 -6.12
N LEU A 67 -3.20 -7.15 -6.69
CA LEU A 67 -1.83 -6.73 -7.00
C LEU A 67 -0.95 -6.67 -5.74
N GLY A 68 -1.50 -6.15 -4.63
CA GLY A 68 -0.82 -6.15 -3.34
C GLY A 68 -0.58 -7.55 -2.80
N LEU A 69 -1.53 -8.46 -2.99
CA LEU A 69 -1.41 -9.87 -2.57
C LEU A 69 -0.33 -10.59 -3.38
N VAL A 70 -0.40 -10.55 -4.70
CA VAL A 70 0.58 -11.19 -5.60
C VAL A 70 1.97 -10.60 -5.39
N GLY A 71 2.07 -9.27 -5.32
CA GLY A 71 3.32 -8.57 -5.03
C GLY A 71 3.89 -8.96 -3.67
N GLY A 72 3.04 -9.10 -2.65
CA GLY A 72 3.45 -9.55 -1.32
C GLY A 72 4.00 -10.97 -1.31
N VAL A 73 3.31 -11.92 -1.94
CA VAL A 73 3.79 -13.30 -2.07
C VAL A 73 5.12 -13.34 -2.83
N ALA A 74 5.23 -12.63 -3.96
CA ALA A 74 6.46 -12.59 -4.74
C ALA A 74 7.64 -12.01 -3.94
N LEU A 75 7.41 -10.97 -3.14
CA LEU A 75 8.45 -10.32 -2.34
C LEU A 75 8.89 -11.19 -1.16
N ILE A 76 7.96 -11.94 -0.55
CA ILE A 76 8.29 -12.94 0.47
C ILE A 76 9.11 -14.08 -0.14
N LEU A 77 8.69 -14.61 -1.29
CA LEU A 77 9.44 -15.66 -2.01
C LEU A 77 10.85 -15.16 -2.39
N LEU A 78 10.96 -13.94 -2.91
CA LEU A 78 12.24 -13.32 -3.25
C LEU A 78 13.12 -13.14 -2.00
N SER A 79 12.54 -12.71 -0.87
CA SER A 79 13.26 -12.56 0.39
C SER A 79 13.74 -13.92 0.93
N CYS A 80 12.90 -14.96 0.88
CA CYS A 80 13.30 -16.33 1.22
C CYS A 80 14.40 -16.86 0.30
N TRP A 81 14.31 -16.57 -1.01
CA TRP A 81 15.31 -16.98 -2.00
C TRP A 81 16.66 -16.29 -1.79
N LEU A 82 16.66 -14.98 -1.53
CA LEU A 82 17.86 -14.22 -1.17
C LEU A 82 18.47 -14.75 0.13
N LEU A 83 17.67 -15.06 1.14
CA LEU A 83 18.16 -15.63 2.39
C LEU A 83 18.72 -17.04 2.22
N PHE A 84 18.19 -17.84 1.31
CA PHE A 84 18.78 -19.14 0.95
C PHE A 84 20.19 -18.95 0.36
N PHE A 85 20.36 -18.00 -0.56
CA PHE A 85 21.67 -17.66 -1.13
C PHE A 85 22.63 -17.03 -0.13
N VAL A 86 22.16 -16.24 0.83
CA VAL A 86 22.98 -15.70 1.92
C VAL A 86 23.35 -16.81 2.92
N ARG A 87 22.46 -17.77 3.17
CA ARG A 87 22.71 -18.90 4.09
C ARG A 87 23.75 -19.88 3.55
N LEU A 88 23.84 -20.07 2.23
CA LEU A 88 24.85 -20.93 1.60
C LEU A 88 26.31 -20.58 2.03
N PRO A 89 26.81 -19.35 1.89
CA PRO A 89 28.15 -18.97 2.35
C PRO A 89 28.28 -18.94 3.89
N PHE A 90 27.21 -18.61 4.64
CA PHE A 90 27.23 -18.68 6.11
C PHE A 90 27.19 -20.13 6.66
N SER A 91 26.80 -21.12 5.86
CA SER A 91 26.97 -22.53 6.21
C SER A 91 28.42 -22.99 6.09
N PHE A 92 29.23 -22.33 5.25
CA PHE A 92 30.67 -22.59 5.13
C PHE A 92 31.47 -21.94 6.26
N PHE A 93 31.06 -20.76 6.70
CA PHE A 93 31.57 -20.15 7.93
C PHE A 93 30.88 -20.79 9.13
N ARG A 94 31.52 -21.78 9.79
CA ARG A 94 31.07 -22.41 11.05
C ARG A 94 30.71 -21.36 12.13
N ILE A 95 29.52 -20.78 12.06
CA ILE A 95 28.96 -19.97 13.14
C ILE A 95 28.45 -20.98 14.16
N SER A 96 29.17 -21.07 15.28
CA SER A 96 28.92 -21.96 16.41
C SER A 96 27.63 -21.57 17.14
N GLY A 97 26.49 -21.93 16.58
CA GLY A 97 25.16 -21.76 17.17
C GLY A 97 24.28 -22.92 16.74
N SER A 98 23.35 -23.34 17.61
CA SER A 98 22.41 -24.41 17.24
C SER A 98 21.68 -24.02 15.95
N GLY A 99 21.53 -24.96 15.00
CA GLY A 99 20.91 -24.68 13.70
C GLY A 99 19.51 -24.06 13.81
N PHE A 100 18.83 -24.30 14.94
CA PHE A 100 17.57 -23.70 15.31
C PHE A 100 17.64 -22.18 15.55
N ILE A 101 18.66 -21.68 16.27
CA ILE A 101 18.85 -20.24 16.53
C ILE A 101 19.12 -19.49 15.22
N GLN A 102 19.89 -20.09 14.31
CA GLN A 102 20.14 -19.51 12.99
C GLN A 102 18.86 -19.43 12.17
N ILE A 103 18.02 -20.48 12.17
CA ILE A 103 16.71 -20.47 11.49
C ILE A 103 15.84 -19.33 12.04
N LEU A 104 15.72 -19.21 13.37
CA LEU A 104 14.95 -18.13 13.99
C LEU A 104 15.47 -16.74 13.62
N PHE A 105 16.79 -16.54 13.69
CA PHE A 105 17.42 -15.26 13.37
C PHE A 105 17.18 -14.86 11.91
N PHE A 106 17.42 -15.76 10.95
CA PHE A 106 17.18 -15.49 9.53
C PHE A 106 15.69 -15.33 9.20
N SER A 107 14.80 -16.06 9.88
CA SER A 107 13.34 -15.88 9.77
C SER A 107 12.88 -14.52 10.31
N LEU A 108 13.49 -14.01 11.37
CA LEU A 108 13.22 -12.65 11.87
C LEU A 108 13.75 -11.59 10.90
N LEU A 109 14.95 -11.81 10.35
CA LEU A 109 15.58 -10.89 9.42
C LEU A 109 14.83 -10.82 8.08
N SER A 110 14.22 -11.94 7.65
CA SER A 110 13.34 -12.00 6.48
C SER A 110 12.10 -11.13 6.59
N LEU A 111 11.64 -10.86 7.81
CA LEU A 111 10.47 -10.05 8.10
C LEU A 111 10.74 -8.55 8.00
N VAL A 112 12.00 -8.13 8.12
CA VAL A 112 12.38 -6.70 8.10
C VAL A 112 12.08 -6.06 6.74
N VAL A 113 12.41 -6.75 5.64
CA VAL A 113 12.23 -6.23 4.28
C VAL A 113 10.75 -6.08 3.91
N PRO A 114 9.88 -7.10 4.10
CA PRO A 114 8.43 -6.95 3.92
C PRO A 114 7.81 -5.86 4.78
N VAL A 115 8.21 -5.74 6.06
CA VAL A 115 7.68 -4.74 6.98
C VAL A 115 8.09 -3.32 6.55
N ALA A 116 9.33 -3.11 6.14
CA ALA A 116 9.82 -1.83 5.64
C ALA A 116 9.08 -1.39 4.36
N VAL A 117 8.83 -2.33 3.45
CA VAL A 117 8.06 -2.09 2.22
C VAL A 117 6.60 -1.75 2.56
N TYR A 118 5.98 -2.49 3.49
CA TYR A 118 4.63 -2.20 3.96
C TYR A 118 4.51 -0.78 4.56
N ILE A 119 5.42 -0.39 5.47
CA ILE A 119 5.40 0.93 6.10
C ILE A 119 5.54 2.05 5.06
N SER A 120 6.37 1.83 4.04
CA SER A 120 6.58 2.80 2.96
C SER A 120 5.37 2.92 2.02
N MET A 121 4.70 1.80 1.71
CA MET A 121 3.54 1.80 0.81
C MET A 121 2.23 2.20 1.48
N ARG A 122 2.07 2.05 2.80
CA ARG A 122 0.80 2.29 3.51
C ARG A 122 0.23 3.70 3.31
N LYS A 123 1.09 4.70 3.08
CA LYS A 123 0.70 6.11 2.88
C LYS A 123 0.35 6.42 1.42
N ARG A 124 0.96 5.72 0.44
CA ARG A 124 0.73 5.95 -1.00
C ARG A 124 -0.41 5.12 -1.56
N SER A 125 -0.59 3.89 -1.09
CA SER A 125 -1.60 2.96 -1.60
C SER A 125 -2.16 2.07 -0.49
N PRO A 126 -3.26 2.47 0.17
CA PRO A 126 -3.80 1.74 1.32
C PRO A 126 -4.41 0.39 0.92
N TYR A 127 -4.97 0.25 -0.28
CA TYR A 127 -5.57 -1.01 -0.74
C TYR A 127 -4.52 -2.07 -1.12
N VAL A 128 -3.43 -1.65 -1.77
CA VAL A 128 -2.28 -2.53 -2.05
C VAL A 128 -1.61 -2.96 -0.74
N ALA A 129 -1.46 -2.04 0.22
CA ALA A 129 -0.89 -2.35 1.53
C ALA A 129 -1.74 -3.37 2.32
N ARG A 130 -3.07 -3.29 2.22
CA ARG A 130 -3.98 -4.31 2.79
C ARG A 130 -3.81 -5.68 2.11
N GLY A 131 -3.69 -5.71 0.79
CA GLY A 131 -3.39 -6.91 0.01
C GLY A 131 -2.07 -7.57 0.41
N PHE A 132 -1.03 -6.75 0.57
CA PHE A 132 0.29 -7.18 1.04
C PHE A 132 0.22 -7.78 2.45
N LEU A 133 -0.49 -7.13 3.37
CA LEU A 133 -0.63 -7.60 4.75
C LEU A 133 -1.41 -8.92 4.81
N SER A 134 -2.46 -9.10 4.00
CA SER A 134 -3.14 -10.39 3.87
C SER A 134 -2.22 -11.48 3.31
N ALA A 135 -1.33 -11.17 2.36
CA ALA A 135 -0.35 -12.12 1.85
C ALA A 135 0.64 -12.56 2.93
N VAL A 136 1.16 -11.62 3.74
CA VAL A 136 2.06 -11.93 4.86
C VAL A 136 1.38 -12.87 5.86
N VAL A 137 0.15 -12.54 6.29
CA VAL A 137 -0.61 -13.36 7.25
C VAL A 137 -0.91 -14.75 6.68
N LEU A 138 -1.30 -14.84 5.41
CA LEU A 138 -1.64 -16.10 4.76
C LEU A 138 -0.41 -17.00 4.61
N VAL A 139 0.73 -16.46 4.18
CA VAL A 139 1.98 -17.22 4.04
C VAL A 139 2.50 -17.67 5.40
N PHE A 140 2.50 -16.81 6.42
CA PHE A 140 2.89 -17.23 7.78
C PHE A 140 1.93 -18.26 8.37
N GLY A 141 0.62 -18.09 8.16
CA GLY A 141 -0.39 -19.04 8.58
C GLY A 141 -0.18 -20.42 7.97
N ILE A 142 0.11 -20.49 6.66
CA ILE A 142 0.43 -21.75 5.97
C ILE A 142 1.72 -22.35 6.52
N LEU A 143 2.78 -21.56 6.75
CA LEU A 143 4.03 -22.07 7.31
C LEU A 143 3.84 -22.67 8.71
N VAL A 144 3.08 -22.00 9.58
CA VAL A 144 2.75 -22.51 10.91
C VAL A 144 1.92 -23.79 10.79
N LEU A 145 0.90 -23.82 9.92
CA LEU A 145 0.10 -25.02 9.67
C LEU A 145 0.96 -26.19 9.19
N LEU A 146 1.85 -25.96 8.22
CA LEU A 146 2.80 -26.97 7.73
C LEU A 146 3.73 -27.46 8.84
N MET A 147 4.20 -26.57 9.72
CA MET A 147 5.01 -26.96 10.88
C MET A 147 4.22 -27.86 11.83
N PHE A 148 2.96 -27.52 12.14
CA PHE A 148 2.09 -28.35 12.96
C PHE A 148 1.82 -29.72 12.33
N VAL A 149 1.50 -29.75 11.04
CA VAL A 149 1.27 -31.00 10.28
C VAL A 149 2.55 -31.85 10.25
N PHE A 150 3.71 -31.23 10.04
CA PHE A 150 5.00 -31.91 10.07
C PHE A 150 5.29 -32.49 11.46
N LEU A 151 5.10 -31.72 12.53
CA LEU A 151 5.26 -32.19 13.91
C LEU A 151 4.27 -33.31 14.25
N PHE A 152 3.04 -33.26 13.74
CA PHE A 152 2.05 -34.31 13.97
C PHE A 152 2.42 -35.61 13.24
N ILE A 153 2.81 -35.53 11.97
CA ILE A 153 3.17 -36.69 11.15
C ILE A 153 4.49 -37.32 11.61
N PHE A 154 5.52 -36.50 11.88
CA PHE A 154 6.86 -36.99 12.23
C PHE A 154 7.07 -37.12 13.75
N GLY A 155 6.49 -36.25 14.56
CA GLY A 155 6.47 -36.40 16.02
C GLY A 155 5.59 -37.57 16.47
N GLY A 156 4.49 -37.85 15.76
CA GLY A 156 3.72 -39.08 15.94
C GLY A 156 4.52 -40.35 15.63
N ARG A 157 5.40 -40.33 14.61
CA ARG A 157 6.30 -41.47 14.32
C ARG A 157 7.45 -41.63 15.31
N MET A 158 7.91 -40.55 15.96
CA MET A 158 8.93 -40.61 17.02
C MET A 158 8.38 -41.11 18.37
N GLY A 159 7.06 -41.00 18.60
CA GLY A 159 6.40 -41.49 19.82
C GLY A 159 6.13 -42.99 19.88
N TYR A 160 6.38 -43.74 18.79
CA TYR A 160 6.28 -45.21 18.74
C TYR A 160 7.65 -45.91 18.89
N ILE A 161 8.71 -45.14 19.20
CA ILE A 161 10.06 -45.67 19.46
C ILE A 161 10.52 -45.18 20.84
N ILE A 162 9.73 -45.48 21.88
CA ILE A 162 10.16 -45.53 23.28
C ILE A 162 9.54 -46.78 23.89
#